data_AF-A0A485MPN4-F1
#
_entry.id   AF-A0A485MPN4-F1
#
_cell.length_a   1.000
_cell.length_b   1.000
_cell.length_c   1.000
_cell.angle_alpha   90.00
_cell.angle_beta   90.00
_cell.angle_gamma   90.00
#
_symmetry.space_group_name_H-M   'P 1'
#
loop_
_entity.id
_entity.type
_entity.pdbx_description
1 polymer ?
#
loop_
_entity_poly.entity_id
_entity_poly.type
_entity_poly.pdbx_seq_one_letter_code
_entity_poly.pdbx_strand_id
1 'polypeptide(L)'
;MSRKRVHGLEIEGRDCGEAAAQWITSFLKTQPYRLVHYEPHMRPRSSHQIMDVFQPTDQIAYSDASPFLILSEASLADLNSRLEKKVKVANFRPNIVISGCGVYAEDSWDELLIGDVILKRVTACSRCILTTVDPDTGVMSRKEPLETLKSMS
;
A
#
# COMPACT_ATOMS: atom_id res chain seq x y z
N MET A 1 15.84 19.64 -7.62
CA MET A 1 14.70 18.70 -7.61
C MET A 1 14.73 17.88 -8.88
N SER A 2 14.40 16.59 -8.83
CA SER A 2 14.39 15.71 -10.01
C SER A 2 13.01 15.13 -10.24
N ARG A 3 12.55 15.10 -11.50
CA ARG A 3 11.29 14.46 -11.86
C ARG A 3 11.40 12.95 -11.71
N LYS A 4 10.44 12.35 -11.02
CA LYS A 4 10.27 10.90 -10.83
C LYS A 4 8.95 10.47 -11.46
N ARG A 5 8.79 9.17 -11.64
CA ARG A 5 7.55 8.57 -12.13
C ARG A 5 7.08 7.50 -11.15
N VAL A 6 5.83 7.59 -10.73
CA VAL A 6 5.17 6.58 -9.90
C VAL A 6 3.87 6.21 -10.58
N HIS A 7 3.71 4.92 -10.93
CA HIS A 7 2.56 4.41 -11.69
C HIS A 7 2.21 5.23 -12.93
N GLY A 8 3.23 5.59 -13.71
CA GLY A 8 3.05 6.38 -14.93
C GLY A 8 2.97 7.90 -14.74
N LEU A 9 2.65 8.39 -13.53
CA LEU A 9 2.46 9.82 -13.26
C LEU A 9 3.76 10.49 -12.78
N GLU A 10 3.99 11.73 -13.21
CA GLU A 10 5.13 12.52 -12.75
C GLU A 10 4.94 13.02 -11.32
N ILE A 11 6.01 12.98 -10.53
CA ILE A 11 6.06 13.55 -9.18
C ILE A 11 7.48 14.03 -8.88
N GLU A 12 7.60 15.05 -8.04
CA GLU A 12 8.88 15.56 -7.59
C GLU A 12 9.40 14.79 -6.36
N GLY A 13 10.70 14.89 -6.13
CA GLY A 13 11.33 14.42 -4.92
C GLY A 13 12.65 15.14 -4.66
N ARG A 14 12.87 15.52 -3.40
CA ARG A 14 14.15 16.01 -2.92
C ARG A 14 15.07 14.82 -2.72
N ASP A 15 16.27 14.91 -3.28
CA ASP A 15 17.27 13.86 -3.14
C ASP A 15 17.83 13.82 -1.71
N CYS A 16 17.92 12.61 -1.13
CA CYS A 16 18.37 12.41 0.25
C CYS A 16 19.90 12.31 0.41
N GLY A 17 20.66 12.60 -0.64
CA GLY A 17 22.12 12.65 -0.61
C GLY A 17 22.81 11.34 -0.96
N GLU A 18 24.13 11.44 -1.10
CA GLU A 18 24.99 10.37 -1.60
C GLU A 18 25.06 9.17 -0.64
N ALA A 19 25.12 9.43 0.66
CA ALA A 19 25.20 8.37 1.67
C ALA A 19 23.97 7.43 1.60
N ALA A 20 22.76 7.99 1.46
CA ALA A 20 21.53 7.22 1.32
C ALA A 20 21.50 6.42 0.00
N ALA A 21 21.93 7.05 -1.09
CA ALA A 21 22.01 6.40 -2.40
C ALA A 21 22.99 5.20 -2.40
N GLN A 22 24.18 5.40 -1.84
CA GLN A 22 25.19 4.35 -1.74
C GLN A 22 24.71 3.20 -0.87
N TRP A 23 24.13 3.49 0.30
CA TRP A 23 23.63 2.46 1.20
C TRP A 23 22.60 1.55 0.54
N ILE A 24 21.56 2.12 -0.10
CA ILE A 24 20.51 1.33 -0.77
C ILE A 24 21.09 0.52 -1.92
N THR A 25 21.96 1.14 -2.74
CA THR A 25 22.57 0.49 -3.90
C THR A 25 23.44 -0.69 -3.47
N SER A 26 24.26 -0.51 -2.43
CA SER A 26 25.11 -1.56 -1.88
C SER A 26 24.31 -2.70 -1.26
N PHE A 27 23.24 -2.40 -0.53
CA PHE A 27 22.38 -3.42 0.07
C PHE A 27 21.67 -4.27 -1.00
N LEU A 28 21.09 -3.63 -2.01
CA LEU A 28 20.34 -4.33 -3.07
C LEU A 28 21.23 -5.03 -4.09
N LYS A 29 22.51 -4.62 -4.22
CA LYS A 29 23.49 -5.17 -5.20
C LYS A 29 22.98 -5.11 -6.64
N THR A 30 22.32 -4.01 -7.00
CA THR A 30 21.75 -3.78 -8.33
C THR A 30 22.34 -2.53 -8.99
N GLN A 31 21.68 -2.05 -10.06
CA GLN A 31 21.91 -0.71 -10.62
C GLN A 31 21.81 0.41 -9.55
N PRO A 32 22.43 1.58 -9.79
CA PRO A 32 22.39 2.71 -8.87
C PRO A 32 20.97 3.20 -8.57
N TYR A 33 20.66 3.39 -7.29
CA TYR A 33 19.41 3.98 -6.83
C TYR A 33 19.62 5.28 -6.07
N ARG A 34 18.59 6.13 -6.07
CA ARG A 34 18.51 7.34 -5.25
C ARG A 34 17.30 7.23 -4.33
N LEU A 35 17.47 7.58 -3.07
CA LEU A 35 16.35 7.84 -2.16
C LEU A 35 15.89 9.28 -2.35
N VAL A 36 14.58 9.47 -2.48
CA VAL A 36 13.97 10.80 -2.53
C VAL A 36 12.86 10.95 -1.51
N HIS A 37 12.66 12.18 -1.04
CA HIS A 37 11.64 12.56 -0.09
C HIS A 37 10.69 13.60 -0.70
N TYR A 38 9.39 13.42 -0.49
CA TYR A 38 8.36 14.37 -0.91
C TYR A 38 8.27 15.52 0.11
N GLU A 39 8.10 16.74 -0.36
CA GLU A 39 7.96 17.91 0.52
C GLU A 39 6.63 18.61 0.27
N PRO A 40 5.98 19.20 1.30
CA PRO A 40 4.62 19.74 1.17
C PRO A 40 4.43 20.86 0.13
N HIS A 41 5.50 21.53 -0.31
CA HIS A 41 5.43 22.54 -1.38
C HIS A 41 5.50 21.94 -2.79
N MET A 42 5.85 20.66 -2.92
CA MET A 42 5.88 19.95 -4.19
C MET A 42 4.47 19.58 -4.62
N ARG A 43 4.24 19.46 -5.92
CA ARG A 43 2.94 19.02 -6.43
C ARG A 43 2.67 17.55 -6.07
N PRO A 44 1.59 17.23 -5.35
CA PRO A 44 1.23 15.84 -5.05
C PRO A 44 0.66 15.15 -6.30
N ARG A 45 0.62 13.82 -6.27
CA ARG A 45 -0.16 13.01 -7.22
C ARG A 45 -1.64 13.06 -6.82
N SER A 46 -2.52 13.04 -7.81
CA SER A 46 -3.97 12.99 -7.60
C SER A 46 -4.46 11.55 -7.69
N SER A 47 -5.17 11.09 -6.66
CA SER A 47 -5.81 9.76 -6.67
C SER A 47 -6.88 9.65 -7.75
N HIS A 48 -7.58 10.75 -8.05
CA HIS A 48 -8.60 10.82 -9.11
C HIS A 48 -8.03 10.55 -10.52
N GLN A 49 -6.77 10.92 -10.78
CA GLN A 49 -6.11 10.60 -12.05
C GLN A 49 -5.76 9.11 -12.19
N ILE A 50 -5.79 8.36 -11.09
CA ILE A 50 -5.48 6.93 -11.04
C ILE A 50 -6.77 6.12 -11.15
N MET A 51 -7.80 6.51 -10.39
CA MET A 51 -9.16 5.98 -10.48
C MET A 51 -10.17 7.10 -10.25
N ASP A 52 -11.16 7.22 -11.14
CA ASP A 52 -12.15 8.31 -11.14
C ASP A 52 -13.11 8.31 -9.93
N VAL A 53 -13.19 7.19 -9.20
CA VAL A 53 -13.96 7.04 -7.95
C VAL A 53 -13.45 7.92 -6.80
N PHE A 54 -12.19 8.36 -6.84
CA PHE A 54 -11.63 9.31 -5.86
C PHE A 54 -12.09 10.75 -6.15
N GLN A 55 -12.07 11.62 -5.14
CA GLN A 55 -12.35 13.04 -5.34
C GLN A 55 -11.18 13.74 -6.04
N PRO A 56 -11.42 14.76 -6.87
CA PRO A 56 -10.34 15.55 -7.49
C PRO A 56 -9.36 16.18 -6.50
N THR A 57 -9.82 16.41 -5.26
CA THR A 57 -9.03 16.95 -4.15
C THR A 57 -8.19 15.91 -3.42
N ASP A 58 -8.36 14.62 -3.71
CA ASP A 58 -7.61 13.56 -3.05
C ASP A 58 -6.17 13.52 -3.55
N GLN A 59 -5.24 13.64 -2.61
CA GLN A 59 -3.82 13.82 -2.86
C GLN A 59 -3.00 12.74 -2.17
N ILE A 60 -1.99 12.25 -2.87
CA ILE A 60 -1.02 11.28 -2.38
C ILE A 60 0.39 11.68 -2.84
N ALA A 61 1.40 11.25 -2.09
CA ALA A 61 2.79 11.32 -2.54
C ALA A 61 3.13 10.08 -3.39
N TYR A 62 3.79 9.10 -2.77
CA TYR A 62 4.31 7.91 -3.45
C TYR A 62 3.44 6.66 -3.27
N SER A 63 2.34 6.72 -2.52
CA SER A 63 1.36 5.63 -2.39
C SER A 63 0.80 5.20 -3.75
N ASP A 64 0.29 3.96 -3.84
CA ASP A 64 -0.20 3.43 -5.11
C ASP A 64 -1.38 4.24 -5.67
N ALA A 65 -2.49 4.29 -4.94
CA ALA A 65 -3.73 4.96 -5.35
C ALA A 65 -4.47 5.71 -4.22
N SER A 66 -4.48 5.19 -2.99
CA SER A 66 -5.26 5.74 -1.87
C SER A 66 -4.35 6.36 -0.79
N PRO A 67 -4.80 7.42 -0.08
CA PRO A 67 -4.10 7.93 1.10
C PRO A 67 -4.12 6.94 2.27
N PHE A 68 -5.16 6.12 2.39
CA PHE A 68 -5.31 5.14 3.46
C PHE A 68 -5.76 3.77 2.94
N LEU A 69 -5.26 2.72 3.56
CA LEU A 69 -5.73 1.35 3.43
C LEU A 69 -6.15 0.82 4.81
N ILE A 70 -7.37 0.31 4.90
CA ILE A 70 -7.92 -0.34 6.09
C ILE A 70 -7.98 -1.85 5.83
N LEU A 71 -7.76 -2.64 6.88
CA LEU A 71 -7.90 -4.09 6.89
C LEU A 71 -8.45 -4.53 8.25
N SER A 72 -9.37 -5.48 8.30
CA SER A 72 -9.75 -6.06 9.61
C SER A 72 -8.91 -7.28 9.99
N GLU A 73 -8.73 -7.49 11.30
CA GLU A 73 -8.10 -8.70 11.83
C GLU A 73 -8.91 -9.96 11.45
N ALA A 74 -10.24 -9.84 11.41
CA ALA A 74 -11.14 -10.91 11.02
C ALA A 74 -10.93 -11.35 9.56
N SER A 75 -10.80 -10.40 8.63
CA SER A 75 -10.47 -10.68 7.22
C SER A 75 -9.12 -11.39 7.06
N LEU A 76 -8.10 -10.95 7.81
CA LEU A 76 -6.80 -11.61 7.79
C LEU A 76 -6.86 -13.01 8.40
N ALA A 77 -7.62 -13.20 9.48
CA ALA A 77 -7.80 -14.50 10.13
C ALA A 77 -8.53 -15.49 9.19
N ASP A 78 -9.57 -15.05 8.50
CA ASP A 78 -10.28 -15.90 7.52
C ASP A 78 -9.35 -16.31 6.37
N LEU A 79 -8.61 -15.37 5.77
CA LEU A 79 -7.62 -15.71 4.75
C LEU A 79 -6.60 -16.72 5.29
N ASN A 80 -6.07 -16.47 6.49
CA ASN A 80 -5.13 -17.36 7.12
C ASN A 80 -5.73 -18.74 7.38
N SER A 81 -7.02 -18.88 7.67
CA SER A 81 -7.66 -20.19 7.84
C SER A 81 -7.59 -21.07 6.59
N ARG A 82 -7.46 -20.45 5.40
CA ARG A 82 -7.43 -21.09 4.08
C ARG A 82 -6.02 -21.33 3.54
N LEU A 83 -4.99 -20.77 4.18
CA LEU A 83 -3.59 -20.87 3.75
C LEU A 83 -2.82 -21.95 4.50
N GLU A 84 -1.97 -22.69 3.80
CA GLU A 84 -0.98 -23.57 4.44
C GLU A 84 0.08 -22.74 5.20
N LYS A 85 0.73 -21.79 4.50
CA LYS A 85 1.65 -20.82 5.10
C LYS A 85 0.90 -19.54 5.43
N LYS A 86 0.75 -19.25 6.72
CA LYS A 86 0.06 -18.04 7.20
C LYS A 86 0.83 -16.78 6.80
N VAL A 87 0.08 -15.72 6.50
CA VAL A 87 0.57 -14.39 6.16
C VAL A 87 0.30 -13.41 7.30
N LYS A 88 1.09 -12.33 7.34
CA LYS A 88 0.98 -11.27 8.34
C LYS A 88 0.26 -10.06 7.75
N VAL A 89 -0.22 -9.17 8.61
CA VAL A 89 -0.71 -7.82 8.23
C VAL A 89 0.29 -7.12 7.29
N ALA A 90 1.60 -7.25 7.55
CA ALA A 90 2.67 -6.64 6.77
C ALA A 90 2.70 -7.06 5.29
N ASN A 91 2.16 -8.23 4.93
CA ASN A 91 2.01 -8.64 3.52
C ASN A 91 1.06 -7.70 2.75
N PHE A 92 0.06 -7.12 3.42
CA PHE A 92 -0.99 -6.30 2.83
C PHE A 92 -0.76 -4.79 2.98
N ARG A 93 0.17 -4.40 3.86
CA ARG A 93 0.59 -2.99 4.09
C ARG A 93 -0.57 -2.03 4.40
N PRO A 94 -1.57 -2.38 5.24
CA PRO A 94 -2.58 -1.43 5.66
C PRO A 94 -1.97 -0.34 6.53
N ASN A 95 -2.62 0.82 6.55
CA ASN A 95 -2.31 1.89 7.50
C ASN A 95 -3.04 1.68 8.83
N ILE A 96 -4.26 1.14 8.79
CA ILE A 96 -5.12 0.94 9.95
C ILE A 96 -5.60 -0.52 9.95
N VAL A 97 -5.46 -1.18 11.10
CA VAL A 97 -6.00 -2.52 11.34
C VAL A 97 -7.08 -2.44 12.40
N ILE A 98 -8.26 -2.99 12.11
CA ILE A 98 -9.43 -2.93 13.01
C ILE A 98 -9.77 -4.33 13.52
N SER A 99 -9.98 -4.46 14.82
CA SER A 99 -10.42 -5.70 15.48
C SER A 99 -11.88 -5.61 15.93
N GLY A 100 -12.44 -6.72 16.41
CA GLY A 100 -13.79 -6.73 17.00
C GLY A 100 -14.95 -6.63 16.00
N CYS A 101 -14.75 -7.03 14.75
CA CYS A 101 -15.78 -7.02 13.70
C CYS A 101 -15.91 -8.39 13.01
N GLY A 102 -16.95 -8.53 12.18
CA GLY A 102 -17.11 -9.69 11.30
C GLY A 102 -16.05 -9.74 10.19
N VAL A 103 -15.89 -10.91 9.58
CA VAL A 103 -15.01 -11.10 8.42
C VAL A 103 -15.49 -10.21 7.27
N TYR A 104 -14.59 -9.45 6.66
CA TYR A 104 -14.86 -8.50 5.56
C TYR A 104 -15.85 -7.39 5.92
N ALA A 105 -16.07 -7.12 7.21
CA ALA A 105 -16.96 -6.04 7.64
C ALA A 105 -16.51 -4.67 7.07
N GLU A 106 -15.21 -4.48 6.86
CA GLU A 106 -14.65 -3.26 6.29
C GLU A 106 -15.15 -2.90 4.89
N ASP A 107 -15.62 -3.88 4.12
CA ASP A 107 -16.14 -3.63 2.77
C ASP A 107 -17.50 -2.91 2.80
N SER A 108 -18.20 -2.95 3.94
CA SER A 108 -19.51 -2.34 4.16
C SER A 108 -19.47 -1.01 4.91
N TRP A 109 -18.31 -0.60 5.44
CA TRP A 109 -18.17 0.63 6.22
C TRP A 109 -18.04 1.84 5.30
N ASP A 110 -19.15 2.41 4.88
CA ASP A 110 -19.13 3.60 4.00
C ASP A 110 -18.48 4.82 4.66
N GLU A 111 -18.70 5.01 5.97
CA GLU A 111 -18.06 6.03 6.79
C GLU A 111 -17.62 5.43 8.13
N LEU A 112 -16.44 5.86 8.61
CA LEU A 112 -15.85 5.45 9.88
C LEU A 112 -15.44 6.69 10.68
N LEU A 113 -15.83 6.73 11.94
CA LEU A 113 -15.37 7.73 12.90
C LEU A 113 -14.35 7.09 13.86
N ILE A 114 -13.13 7.61 13.88
CA ILE A 114 -12.07 7.20 14.80
C ILE A 114 -11.60 8.42 15.58
N GLY A 115 -12.02 8.54 16.84
CA GLY A 115 -11.88 9.79 17.59
C GLY A 115 -12.68 10.90 16.89
N ASP A 116 -11.99 11.95 16.44
CA ASP A 116 -12.59 13.07 15.69
C ASP A 116 -12.33 12.98 14.17
N VAL A 117 -11.73 11.89 13.69
CA VAL A 117 -11.39 11.70 12.27
C VAL A 117 -12.47 10.89 11.57
N ILE A 118 -13.04 11.46 10.50
CA ILE A 118 -13.97 10.77 9.60
C ILE A 118 -13.20 10.24 8.40
N LEU A 119 -13.31 8.94 8.14
CA LEU A 119 -12.80 8.27 6.94
C LEU A 119 -13.99 7.82 6.10
N LYS A 120 -13.92 8.07 4.79
CA LYS A 120 -14.92 7.61 3.82
C LYS A 120 -14.34 6.48 2.97
N ARG A 121 -15.09 5.39 2.82
CA ARG A 121 -14.72 4.31 1.92
C ARG A 121 -14.87 4.78 0.47
N VAL A 122 -13.85 4.48 -0.34
CA VAL A 122 -13.84 4.80 -1.77
C VAL A 122 -14.02 3.55 -2.61
N THR A 123 -13.14 2.57 -2.41
CA THR A 123 -13.13 1.32 -3.19
C THR A 123 -12.37 0.23 -2.42
N ALA A 124 -12.65 -1.03 -2.75
CA ALA A 124 -11.84 -2.15 -2.31
C ALA A 124 -10.42 -2.08 -2.90
N CYS A 125 -9.44 -2.64 -2.19
CA CYS A 125 -8.06 -2.70 -2.65
C CYS A 125 -7.78 -4.02 -3.38
N SER A 126 -7.62 -3.94 -4.70
CA SER A 126 -7.16 -5.07 -5.51
C SER A 126 -5.73 -5.45 -5.13
N ARG A 127 -5.49 -6.73 -4.84
CA ARG A 127 -4.17 -7.21 -4.39
C ARG A 127 -3.30 -7.60 -5.57
N CYS A 128 -2.02 -7.26 -5.50
CA CYS A 128 -1.02 -7.58 -6.51
C CYS A 128 0.03 -8.56 -5.96
N ILE A 129 1.00 -8.93 -6.81
CA ILE A 129 2.09 -9.86 -6.45
C ILE A 129 2.91 -9.42 -5.22
N LEU A 130 2.89 -8.15 -4.83
CA LEU A 130 3.64 -7.68 -3.66
C LEU A 130 3.15 -8.26 -2.33
N THR A 131 1.98 -8.90 -2.30
CA THR A 131 1.50 -9.66 -1.12
C THR A 131 2.26 -10.97 -0.93
N THR A 132 2.91 -11.50 -1.98
CA THR A 132 3.65 -12.78 -1.93
C THR A 132 5.09 -12.62 -1.44
N VAL A 133 5.56 -11.38 -1.23
CA VAL A 133 6.86 -11.11 -0.62
C VAL A 133 6.78 -11.37 0.88
N ASP A 134 7.59 -12.31 1.37
CA ASP A 134 7.74 -12.58 2.79
C ASP A 134 8.48 -11.41 3.46
N PRO A 135 7.84 -10.69 4.42
CA PRO A 135 8.42 -9.47 4.99
C PRO A 135 9.69 -9.71 5.83
N ASP A 136 9.89 -10.91 6.36
CA ASP A 136 11.05 -11.22 7.21
C ASP A 136 12.28 -11.58 6.36
N THR A 137 12.07 -12.14 5.17
CA THR A 137 13.15 -12.66 4.31
C THR A 137 13.37 -11.86 3.02
N GLY A 138 12.39 -11.03 2.61
CA GLY A 138 12.40 -10.33 1.33
C GLY A 138 12.21 -11.24 0.11
N VAL A 139 11.92 -12.53 0.31
CA VAL A 139 11.77 -13.50 -0.78
C VAL A 139 10.34 -13.50 -1.30
N MET A 140 10.17 -13.36 -2.61
CA MET A 140 8.89 -13.44 -3.29
C MET A 140 8.48 -14.91 -3.49
N SER A 141 7.30 -15.28 -2.98
CA SER A 141 6.65 -16.55 -3.26
C SER A 141 6.06 -16.56 -4.68
N ARG A 142 5.95 -17.74 -5.30
CA ARG A 142 5.45 -17.86 -6.67
C ARG A 142 3.97 -17.53 -6.82
N LYS A 143 3.14 -17.70 -5.78
CA LYS A 143 1.68 -17.73 -5.92
C LYS A 143 0.88 -17.27 -4.68
N GLU A 144 1.24 -17.74 -3.48
CA GLU A 144 0.47 -17.42 -2.27
C GLU A 144 0.91 -16.10 -1.60
N PRO A 145 -0.03 -15.32 -1.02
CA PRO A 145 -1.46 -15.63 -0.81
C PRO A 145 -2.38 -15.26 -1.98
N LEU A 146 -1.83 -14.87 -3.13
CA LEU A 146 -2.60 -14.24 -4.21
C LEU A 146 -3.55 -15.22 -4.93
N GLU A 147 -3.17 -16.48 -5.09
CA GLU A 147 -4.07 -17.50 -5.67
C GLU A 147 -5.26 -17.80 -4.76
N THR A 148 -5.03 -17.94 -3.46
CA THR A 148 -6.12 -18.11 -2.49
C THR A 148 -7.06 -16.90 -2.51
N LEU A 149 -6.54 -15.67 -2.55
CA LEU A 149 -7.37 -14.47 -2.66
C LEU A 149 -8.24 -14.44 -3.92
N LYS A 150 -7.71 -14.92 -5.06
CA LYS A 150 -8.47 -14.99 -6.32
C LYS A 150 -9.58 -16.05 -6.31
N SER A 151 -9.47 -17.08 -5.47
CA SER A 151 -10.51 -18.11 -5.38
C SER A 151 -11.64 -17.73 -4.41
N MET A 152 -11.48 -16.62 -3.68
CA MET A 152 -12.44 -16.11 -2.70
C MET A 152 -13.35 -15.01 -3.27
N SER A 153 -13.06 -14.52 -4.48
CA SER A 153 -13.82 -13.48 -5.19
C SER A 153 -14.93 -14.06 -6.06
#